data_AF-A0A9P3IPE2-F1
#
_entry.id   AF-A0A9P3IPE2-F1
#
_cell.length_a   1.000
_cell.length_b   1.000
_cell.length_c   1.000
_cell.angle_alpha   90.00
_cell.angle_beta   90.00
_cell.angle_gamma   90.00
#
_symmetry.space_group_name_H-M   'P 1'
#
loop_
_entity.id
_entity.type
_entity.pdbx_description
1 polymer ?
#
loop_
_entity_poly.entity_id
_entity_poly.type
_entity_poly.pdbx_seq_one_letter_code
_entity_poly.pdbx_strand_id
1 'polypeptide(L)'
;MENPPEVPVHSNTEEAHTEAMLDPLSVLNKYFGYLSFRGNQEEVIRAVLSGSDCFCIMPTGGGKSLCYEIPALMKLGVVIVVSPLIALMQNQVESLRKKNIPAEYLSSSISAAKRGNILADLGSGRPALKLLYVTPEAVDTHTIMSVFRKLNDRGLLSLFAVDEAHCISSWGHDFRPAYRKLSTLRQQYPNVPILALTATAVAKVREDIVSSLCLRNPTTLLSSFNRPNIYYEVRYKDLIDPYKDLRDTLLASHEQCCIIYCHSRNTCDELGCWLARDGLRCKVYHAGLSASARTSALDEWSRGKVPIMIATVAFGWGIDRGIVRLVCHYSLPKSIEAFYQESGRAGRDQQPCCSILYYGIQDRRTMEFIIKKDDGSRGKGMASPQRVKSSLDAFQKMVDYCELLSCRRIKLLTHFGESATPRLCAGGCDVCKAPHAVQAALQELRESGAVGGSGAFPRVQMGRPPLSTKLKQLVESEFWKRDDEQEPEESISGSDGEDEAMEKIVRVERRVGKRATFDRKMEAMSRAEEAYNRAHAAPTSRLASLRQQFKPPRLASDTSSPKAAFTTARAAMGSSISSRTLKRSTTIETSTSNNPDQGDPPRRKARLQIPPVPLSQDPWQ
;
A
#
# COMPACT_ATOMS: atom_id res chain seq x y z
N MET A 1 47.45 -50.71 53.15
CA MET A 1 48.52 -49.82 52.66
C MET A 1 48.91 -50.21 51.22
N GLU A 2 48.04 -50.23 50.21
CA GLU A 2 46.99 -49.26 49.82
C GLU A 2 47.56 -47.87 49.54
N ASN A 3 47.63 -47.54 48.25
CA ASN A 3 47.81 -46.18 47.76
C ASN A 3 46.45 -45.44 47.86
N PRO A 4 46.42 -44.15 48.22
CA PRO A 4 45.24 -43.32 48.02
C PRO A 4 44.96 -43.12 46.50
N PRO A 5 43.70 -42.87 46.11
CA PRO A 5 43.25 -43.03 44.72
C PRO A 5 43.48 -41.83 43.80
N GLU A 6 43.30 -42.07 42.50
CA GLU A 6 43.27 -41.06 41.45
C GLU A 6 42.12 -40.05 41.66
N VAL A 7 42.38 -38.77 41.36
CA VAL A 7 41.36 -37.71 41.42
C VAL A 7 40.50 -37.75 40.14
N PRO A 8 39.18 -37.93 40.22
CA PRO A 8 38.33 -37.94 39.03
C PRO A 8 38.28 -36.56 38.36
N VAL A 9 38.44 -36.53 37.04
CA VAL A 9 38.15 -35.34 36.24
C VAL A 9 36.64 -35.12 36.23
N HIS A 10 36.17 -34.12 36.98
CA HIS A 10 34.76 -33.71 36.98
C HIS A 10 34.38 -33.12 35.61
N SER A 11 33.81 -33.97 34.76
CA SER A 11 33.17 -33.58 33.52
C SER A 11 31.66 -33.38 33.72
N ASN A 12 31.12 -32.34 33.07
CA ASN A 12 29.69 -32.05 32.88
C ASN A 12 28.83 -31.81 34.14
N THR A 13 28.26 -30.60 34.25
CA THR A 13 26.79 -30.43 34.40
C THR A 13 26.30 -28.99 34.24
N GLU A 14 27.12 -27.96 34.49
CA GLU A 14 26.59 -26.58 34.57
C GLU A 14 26.28 -25.88 33.24
N GLU A 15 26.89 -26.29 32.10
CA GLU A 15 26.45 -25.80 30.78
C GLU A 15 25.12 -26.43 30.30
N ALA A 16 24.42 -27.20 31.13
CA ALA A 16 23.01 -27.56 30.95
C ALA A 16 22.08 -26.36 31.20
N HIS A 17 22.39 -25.19 30.61
CA HIS A 17 21.61 -23.96 30.66
C HIS A 17 20.33 -24.04 29.82
N THR A 18 19.44 -24.93 30.27
CA THR A 18 17.99 -24.78 30.20
C THR A 18 17.47 -24.43 28.80
N GLU A 19 17.68 -25.34 27.84
CA GLU A 19 17.03 -25.32 26.51
C GLU A 19 15.50 -25.60 26.59
N ALA A 20 14.88 -25.25 27.72
CA ALA A 20 13.44 -25.16 27.85
C ALA A 20 12.94 -24.09 26.88
N MET A 21 11.85 -24.41 26.17
CA MET A 21 11.25 -23.48 25.22
C MET A 21 10.81 -22.20 25.95
N LEU A 22 11.57 -21.12 25.78
CA LEU A 22 11.18 -19.77 26.20
C LEU A 22 9.77 -19.50 25.67
N ASP A 23 8.78 -19.42 26.55
CA ASP A 23 7.40 -19.22 26.11
C ASP A 23 7.31 -17.95 25.24
N PRO A 24 6.55 -17.96 24.12
CA PRO A 24 6.46 -16.81 23.22
C PRO A 24 6.20 -15.47 23.91
N LEU A 25 5.42 -15.46 25.01
CA LEU A 25 5.13 -14.26 25.78
C LEU A 25 6.37 -13.74 26.54
N SER A 26 7.21 -14.64 27.03
CA SER A 26 8.50 -14.28 27.66
C SER A 26 9.48 -13.67 26.65
N VAL A 27 9.48 -14.16 25.40
CA VAL A 27 10.28 -13.59 24.30
C VAL A 27 9.72 -12.23 23.85
N LEU A 28 8.40 -12.12 23.73
CA LEU A 28 7.69 -10.88 23.43
C LEU A 28 8.03 -9.78 24.46
N ASN A 29 7.92 -10.09 25.74
CA ASN A 29 8.26 -9.17 26.82
C ASN A 29 9.75 -8.78 26.79
N LYS A 30 10.66 -9.76 26.84
CA LYS A 30 12.10 -9.54 26.96
C LYS A 30 12.71 -8.71 25.81
N TYR A 31 12.26 -8.91 24.58
CA TYR A 31 12.85 -8.26 23.40
C TYR A 31 12.03 -7.10 22.84
N PHE A 32 10.72 -7.07 23.06
CA PHE A 32 9.81 -6.08 22.44
C PHE A 32 9.02 -5.23 23.47
N GLY A 33 9.07 -5.56 24.75
CA GLY A 33 8.46 -4.78 25.84
C GLY A 33 6.93 -4.86 25.93
N TYR A 34 6.28 -5.77 25.19
CA TYR A 34 4.83 -5.94 25.26
C TYR A 34 4.44 -6.99 26.31
N LEU A 35 3.33 -6.73 27.02
CA LEU A 35 2.79 -7.61 28.07
C LEU A 35 1.83 -8.68 27.53
N SER A 36 1.37 -8.58 26.29
CA SER A 36 0.39 -9.47 25.67
C SER A 36 0.45 -9.46 24.14
N PHE A 37 0.00 -10.56 23.54
CA PHE A 37 -0.17 -10.69 22.09
C PHE A 37 -1.45 -9.98 21.61
N ARG A 38 -1.46 -9.54 20.34
CA ARG A 38 -2.60 -8.84 19.72
C ARG A 38 -3.37 -9.76 18.76
N GLY A 39 -4.50 -10.28 19.19
CA GLY A 39 -5.30 -11.23 18.40
C GLY A 39 -4.46 -12.46 18.03
N ASN A 40 -4.63 -12.96 16.80
CA ASN A 40 -4.11 -14.24 16.30
C ASN A 40 -2.56 -14.39 16.27
N GLN A 41 -1.78 -13.47 16.87
CA GLN A 41 -0.31 -13.50 16.87
C GLN A 41 0.24 -14.77 17.52
N GLU A 42 -0.31 -15.15 18.67
CA GLU A 42 0.21 -16.27 19.46
C GLU A 42 -0.03 -17.61 18.74
N GLU A 43 -1.19 -17.78 18.13
CA GLU A 43 -1.59 -18.97 17.40
C GLU A 43 -0.76 -19.14 16.12
N VAL A 44 -0.43 -18.06 15.41
CA VAL A 44 0.53 -18.10 14.29
C VAL A 44 1.90 -18.54 14.79
N ILE A 45 2.39 -17.94 15.88
CA ILE A 45 3.71 -18.24 16.46
C ILE A 45 3.75 -19.72 16.90
N ARG A 46 2.77 -20.21 17.66
CA ARG A 46 2.72 -21.59 18.14
C ARG A 46 2.60 -22.60 16.99
N ALA A 47 1.79 -22.35 15.96
CA ALA A 47 1.69 -23.21 14.77
C ALA A 47 3.01 -23.30 13.97
N VAL A 48 3.71 -22.18 13.82
CA VAL A 48 5.00 -22.12 13.12
C VAL A 48 6.13 -22.72 13.97
N LEU A 49 6.03 -22.62 15.30
CA LEU A 49 6.93 -23.30 16.23
C LEU A 49 6.78 -24.82 16.15
N SER A 50 5.56 -25.36 16.13
CA SER A 50 5.28 -26.80 15.92
C SER A 50 5.67 -27.33 14.53
N GLY A 51 6.17 -26.47 13.64
CA GLY A 51 6.66 -26.88 12.31
C GLY A 51 5.56 -27.01 11.26
N SER A 52 4.36 -26.51 11.54
CA SER A 52 3.25 -26.47 10.60
C SER A 52 3.39 -25.30 9.62
N ASP A 53 2.85 -25.44 8.42
CA ASP A 53 2.63 -24.29 7.54
C ASP A 53 1.53 -23.40 8.10
N CYS A 54 1.62 -22.10 7.86
CA CYS A 54 0.60 -21.15 8.30
C CYS A 54 0.33 -20.12 7.21
N PHE A 55 -0.95 -19.82 6.97
CA PHE A 55 -1.35 -18.66 6.17
C PHE A 55 -2.12 -17.70 7.09
N CYS A 56 -1.62 -16.48 7.24
CA CYS A 56 -2.24 -15.50 8.12
C CYS A 56 -2.50 -14.16 7.42
N ILE A 57 -3.74 -13.68 7.59
CA ILE A 57 -4.11 -12.31 7.27
C ILE A 57 -4.24 -11.54 8.57
N MET A 58 -3.47 -10.45 8.69
CA MET A 58 -3.59 -9.50 9.79
C MET A 58 -3.52 -8.08 9.23
N PRO A 59 -4.35 -7.14 9.72
CA PRO A 59 -4.43 -5.79 9.19
C PRO A 59 -3.09 -5.01 9.28
N THR A 60 -3.00 -3.90 8.56
CA THR A 60 -1.88 -2.95 8.71
C THR A 60 -1.83 -2.44 10.15
N GLY A 61 -0.67 -2.56 10.80
CA GLY A 61 -0.50 -2.29 12.23
C GLY A 61 -0.80 -3.48 13.17
N GLY A 62 -1.25 -4.63 12.67
CA GLY A 62 -1.50 -5.85 13.45
C GLY A 62 -0.25 -6.61 13.92
N GLY A 63 0.96 -6.05 13.77
CA GLY A 63 2.20 -6.66 14.27
C GLY A 63 2.70 -7.92 13.56
N LYS A 64 2.34 -8.14 12.28
CA LYS A 64 2.71 -9.31 11.46
C LYS A 64 4.15 -9.80 11.59
N SER A 65 5.11 -8.90 11.80
CA SER A 65 6.54 -9.26 11.88
C SER A 65 6.89 -10.06 13.12
N LEU A 66 6.20 -9.84 14.26
CA LEU A 66 6.39 -10.64 15.48
C LEU A 66 6.17 -12.14 15.22
N CYS A 67 5.27 -12.46 14.28
CA CYS A 67 4.93 -13.82 13.88
C CYS A 67 6.07 -14.60 13.19
N TYR A 68 7.15 -13.93 12.74
CA TYR A 68 8.41 -14.58 12.34
C TYR A 68 9.61 -14.18 13.20
N GLU A 69 9.61 -13.00 13.82
CA GLU A 69 10.70 -12.51 14.67
C GLU A 69 10.81 -13.31 15.98
N ILE A 70 9.70 -13.68 16.60
CA ILE A 70 9.71 -14.50 17.83
C ILE A 70 10.15 -15.96 17.52
N PRO A 71 9.61 -16.65 16.50
CA PRO A 71 10.15 -17.94 16.05
C PRO A 71 11.66 -17.91 15.72
N ALA A 72 12.20 -16.81 15.19
CA ALA A 72 13.63 -16.67 14.91
C ALA A 72 14.51 -16.61 16.17
N LEU A 73 13.98 -15.99 17.24
CA LEU A 73 14.65 -15.97 18.54
C LEU A 73 14.56 -17.34 19.25
N MET A 74 13.43 -18.04 19.10
CA MET A 74 13.14 -19.31 19.77
C MET A 74 13.74 -20.55 19.10
N LYS A 75 13.88 -20.59 17.77
CA LYS A 75 14.42 -21.75 17.05
C LYS A 75 15.94 -21.68 16.90
N LEU A 76 16.57 -22.85 16.91
CA LEU A 76 17.92 -23.04 16.37
C LEU A 76 17.93 -22.76 14.86
N GLY A 77 19.02 -22.20 14.34
CA GLY A 77 19.17 -21.81 12.94
C GLY A 77 18.69 -20.39 12.62
N VAL A 78 18.40 -20.18 11.33
CA VAL A 78 18.10 -18.88 10.71
C VAL A 78 16.70 -18.91 10.07
N VAL A 79 15.94 -17.83 10.26
CA VAL A 79 14.67 -17.57 9.56
C VAL A 79 14.92 -16.76 8.31
N ILE A 80 14.39 -17.23 7.18
CA ILE A 80 14.46 -16.52 5.89
C ILE A 80 13.18 -15.73 5.68
N VAL A 81 13.28 -14.40 5.54
CA VAL A 81 12.14 -13.52 5.27
C VAL A 81 12.17 -13.04 3.83
N VAL A 82 11.28 -13.55 2.98
CA VAL A 82 11.08 -13.05 1.62
C VAL A 82 10.15 -11.82 1.70
N SER A 83 10.65 -10.66 1.29
CA SER A 83 9.96 -9.37 1.42
C SER A 83 10.12 -8.56 0.14
N PRO A 84 9.13 -7.76 -0.31
CA PRO A 84 9.14 -7.24 -1.67
C PRO A 84 10.16 -6.10 -1.83
N LEU A 85 10.33 -5.25 -0.82
CA LEU A 85 10.97 -3.94 -1.01
C LEU A 85 12.15 -3.74 -0.07
N ILE A 86 13.29 -3.35 -0.65
CA ILE A 86 14.56 -3.13 0.07
C ILE A 86 14.39 -2.12 1.21
N ALA A 87 13.56 -1.07 1.02
CA ALA A 87 13.25 -0.10 2.07
C ALA A 87 12.49 -0.71 3.26
N LEU A 88 11.59 -1.70 3.03
CA LEU A 88 10.93 -2.42 4.11
C LEU A 88 11.94 -3.30 4.87
N MET A 89 12.76 -4.07 4.14
CA MET A 89 13.80 -4.91 4.73
C MET A 89 14.81 -4.09 5.55
N GLN A 90 15.21 -2.92 5.05
CA GLN A 90 16.10 -1.98 5.76
C GLN A 90 15.49 -1.50 7.08
N ASN A 91 14.24 -1.04 7.05
CA ASN A 91 13.56 -0.51 8.24
C ASN A 91 13.37 -1.61 9.31
N GLN A 92 13.03 -2.85 8.91
CA GLN A 92 12.93 -3.96 9.86
C GLN A 92 14.29 -4.37 10.44
N VAL A 93 15.32 -4.51 9.60
CA VAL A 93 16.69 -4.84 10.05
C VAL A 93 17.25 -3.77 11.01
N GLU A 94 16.99 -2.48 10.76
CA GLU A 94 17.37 -1.42 11.70
C GLU A 94 16.58 -1.48 13.02
N SER A 95 15.27 -1.73 12.94
CA SER A 95 14.37 -1.91 14.09
C SER A 95 14.78 -3.10 14.97
N LEU A 96 15.25 -4.20 14.37
CA LEU A 96 15.71 -5.41 15.06
C LEU A 96 17.07 -5.22 15.72
N ARG A 97 18.04 -4.62 15.02
CA ARG A 97 19.36 -4.32 15.61
C ARG A 97 19.29 -3.35 16.78
N LYS A 98 18.34 -2.39 16.76
CA LYS A 98 18.05 -1.50 17.90
C LYS A 98 17.56 -2.25 19.15
N LYS A 99 17.12 -3.51 19.01
CA LYS A 99 16.75 -4.45 20.09
C LYS A 99 17.84 -5.52 20.32
N ASN A 100 19.05 -5.30 19.79
CA ASN A 100 20.17 -6.26 19.76
C ASN A 100 19.86 -7.62 19.09
N ILE A 101 18.84 -7.68 18.22
CA ILE A 101 18.49 -8.91 17.49
C ILE A 101 19.36 -9.02 16.22
N PRO A 102 20.11 -10.13 16.01
CA PRO A 102 20.92 -10.33 14.82
C PRO A 102 20.10 -10.47 13.53
N ALA A 103 19.96 -9.38 12.78
CA ALA A 103 19.20 -9.31 11.54
C ALA A 103 19.97 -8.61 10.40
N GLU A 104 19.82 -9.16 9.19
CA GLU A 104 20.49 -8.71 7.97
C GLU A 104 19.61 -8.85 6.72
N TYR A 105 19.96 -8.12 5.67
CA TYR A 105 19.28 -8.22 4.37
C TYR A 105 20.27 -8.36 3.22
N LEU A 106 19.93 -9.19 2.22
CA LEU A 106 20.70 -9.35 0.99
C LEU A 106 19.95 -8.72 -0.19
N SER A 107 20.58 -7.75 -0.83
CA SER A 107 20.09 -7.05 -2.02
C SER A 107 21.25 -6.55 -2.87
N SER A 108 20.95 -5.83 -3.96
CA SER A 108 21.93 -5.09 -4.75
C SER A 108 22.46 -3.80 -4.10
N SER A 109 21.92 -3.38 -2.94
CA SER A 109 22.28 -2.11 -2.30
C SER A 109 23.34 -2.22 -1.19
N ILE A 110 23.82 -3.43 -0.88
CA ILE A 110 24.86 -3.64 0.13
C ILE A 110 26.27 -3.73 -0.51
N SER A 111 27.28 -3.22 0.19
CA SER A 111 28.68 -3.34 -0.23
C SER A 111 29.14 -4.80 -0.32
N ALA A 112 30.06 -5.10 -1.24
CA ALA A 112 30.65 -6.43 -1.41
C ALA A 112 31.27 -6.99 -0.12
N ALA A 113 31.98 -6.17 0.66
CA ALA A 113 32.56 -6.57 1.95
C ALA A 113 31.48 -7.03 2.94
N LYS A 114 30.45 -6.21 3.17
CA LYS A 114 29.32 -6.61 4.04
C LYS A 114 28.61 -7.88 3.54
N ARG A 115 28.42 -8.03 2.21
CA ARG A 115 27.87 -9.26 1.62
C ARG A 115 28.75 -10.47 1.92
N GLY A 116 30.07 -10.32 1.84
CA GLY A 116 31.04 -11.36 2.24
C GLY A 116 30.87 -11.78 3.69
N ASN A 117 30.83 -10.82 4.62
CA ASN A 117 30.67 -11.10 6.05
C ASN A 117 29.34 -11.85 6.36
N ILE A 118 28.23 -11.44 5.74
CA ILE A 118 26.93 -12.12 5.89
C ILE A 118 27.00 -13.57 5.38
N LEU A 119 27.63 -13.79 4.21
CA LEU A 119 27.79 -15.13 3.64
C LEU A 119 28.78 -16.00 4.42
N ALA A 120 29.74 -15.41 5.12
CA ALA A 120 30.67 -16.12 6.01
C ALA A 120 29.99 -16.58 7.31
N ASP A 121 29.21 -15.71 7.96
CA ASP A 121 28.43 -16.06 9.17
C ASP A 121 27.43 -17.19 8.89
N LEU A 122 26.62 -17.04 7.83
CA LEU A 122 25.71 -18.09 7.32
C LEU A 122 26.46 -19.36 6.86
N GLY A 123 27.74 -19.22 6.49
CA GLY A 123 28.63 -20.31 6.15
C GLY A 123 29.16 -21.08 7.36
N SER A 124 29.17 -20.47 8.56
CA SER A 124 29.70 -21.08 9.79
C SER A 124 28.84 -22.24 10.33
N GLY A 125 29.37 -22.99 11.29
CA GLY A 125 28.65 -24.10 11.95
C GLY A 125 27.58 -23.65 12.96
N ARG A 126 27.66 -22.41 13.45
CA ARG A 126 26.67 -21.78 14.34
C ARG A 126 26.55 -20.30 13.97
N PRO A 127 25.76 -19.94 12.94
CA PRO A 127 25.57 -18.55 12.53
C PRO A 127 25.03 -17.69 13.69
N ALA A 128 25.60 -16.51 13.86
CA ALA A 128 25.09 -15.53 14.82
C ALA A 128 23.76 -14.90 14.34
N LEU A 129 23.54 -14.86 13.02
CA LEU A 129 22.33 -14.29 12.43
C LEU A 129 21.06 -15.11 12.75
N LYS A 130 19.99 -14.42 13.16
CA LYS A 130 18.66 -15.01 13.39
C LYS A 130 17.68 -14.77 12.24
N LEU A 131 17.72 -13.59 11.61
CA LEU A 131 16.86 -13.24 10.47
C LEU A 131 17.65 -12.80 9.24
N LEU A 132 17.36 -13.42 8.09
CA LEU A 132 17.89 -13.04 6.79
C LEU A 132 16.77 -12.61 5.85
N TYR A 133 16.69 -11.31 5.55
CA TYR A 133 15.74 -10.76 4.60
C TYR A 133 16.27 -10.84 3.15
N VAL A 134 15.43 -11.27 2.21
CA VAL A 134 15.74 -11.40 0.78
C VAL A 134 14.60 -10.89 -0.10
N THR A 135 14.92 -10.38 -1.30
CA THR A 135 13.88 -10.08 -2.31
C THR A 135 13.42 -11.37 -3.02
N PRO A 136 12.19 -11.45 -3.54
CA PRO A 136 11.72 -12.64 -4.26
C PRO A 136 12.56 -12.95 -5.52
N GLU A 137 13.20 -11.95 -6.16
CA GLU A 137 14.14 -12.18 -7.26
C GLU A 137 15.44 -12.84 -6.81
N ALA A 138 15.87 -12.58 -5.56
CA ALA A 138 17.12 -13.11 -5.03
C ALA A 138 17.02 -14.59 -4.63
N VAL A 139 15.82 -15.06 -4.23
CA VAL A 139 15.57 -16.44 -3.79
C VAL A 139 16.08 -17.47 -4.80
N ASP A 140 15.75 -17.29 -6.08
CA ASP A 140 16.09 -18.21 -7.18
C ASP A 140 17.55 -18.06 -7.70
N THR A 141 18.41 -17.32 -6.99
CA THR A 141 19.81 -17.13 -7.41
C THR A 141 20.74 -18.18 -6.81
N HIS A 142 21.72 -18.64 -7.59
CA HIS A 142 22.67 -19.69 -7.17
C HIS A 142 23.36 -19.41 -5.82
N THR A 143 23.70 -18.15 -5.51
CA THR A 143 24.28 -17.80 -4.19
C THR A 143 23.30 -18.04 -3.05
N ILE A 144 22.04 -17.64 -3.20
CA ILE A 144 21.02 -17.77 -2.14
C ILE A 144 20.57 -19.23 -2.00
N MET A 145 20.41 -19.95 -3.11
CA MET A 145 20.14 -21.39 -3.10
C MET A 145 21.30 -22.19 -2.48
N SER A 146 22.56 -21.77 -2.64
CA SER A 146 23.70 -22.38 -1.96
C SER A 146 23.67 -22.13 -0.44
N VAL A 147 23.26 -20.94 0.00
CA VAL A 147 23.06 -20.61 1.43
C VAL A 147 21.93 -21.45 2.02
N PHE A 148 20.74 -21.48 1.39
CA PHE A 148 19.59 -22.22 1.92
C PHE A 148 19.87 -23.71 2.01
N ARG A 149 20.50 -24.29 0.99
CA ARG A 149 20.97 -25.69 1.01
C ARG A 149 21.93 -25.93 2.19
N LYS A 150 23.01 -25.15 2.32
CA LYS A 150 23.97 -25.32 3.43
C LYS A 150 23.34 -25.14 4.82
N LEU A 151 22.34 -24.27 4.97
CA LEU A 151 21.58 -24.17 6.23
C LEU A 151 20.72 -25.42 6.46
N ASN A 152 19.96 -25.86 5.45
CA ASN A 152 19.11 -27.04 5.50
C ASN A 152 19.89 -28.33 5.83
N ASP A 153 21.02 -28.55 5.15
CA ASP A 153 21.87 -29.74 5.29
C ASP A 153 22.47 -29.87 6.72
N ARG A 154 22.44 -28.78 7.51
CA ARG A 154 22.89 -28.72 8.90
C ARG A 154 21.74 -28.57 9.92
N GLY A 155 20.48 -28.62 9.48
CA GLY A 155 19.31 -28.40 10.33
C GLY A 155 19.11 -26.93 10.77
N LEU A 156 19.81 -25.98 10.16
CA LEU A 156 19.85 -24.55 10.54
C LEU A 156 18.92 -23.66 9.69
N LEU A 157 18.00 -24.24 8.93
CA LEU A 157 17.00 -23.52 8.12
C LEU A 157 15.62 -23.65 8.78
N SER A 158 15.25 -22.69 9.62
CA SER A 158 14.19 -22.87 10.63
C SER A 158 12.78 -22.59 10.12
N LEU A 159 12.64 -21.69 9.14
CA LEU A 159 11.37 -21.15 8.62
C LEU A 159 11.61 -20.34 7.34
N PHE A 160 10.69 -20.46 6.38
CA PHE A 160 10.48 -19.44 5.34
C PHE A 160 9.26 -18.57 5.68
N ALA A 161 9.49 -17.29 5.96
CA ALA A 161 8.43 -16.29 6.07
C ALA A 161 8.27 -15.55 4.74
N VAL A 162 7.09 -15.60 4.14
CA VAL A 162 6.73 -14.91 2.90
C VAL A 162 5.86 -13.70 3.27
N ASP A 163 6.51 -12.54 3.35
CA ASP A 163 5.88 -11.26 3.68
C ASP A 163 5.24 -10.62 2.44
N GLU A 164 4.14 -9.90 2.66
CA GLU A 164 3.18 -9.45 1.64
C GLU A 164 2.88 -10.49 0.53
N ALA A 165 2.52 -11.70 0.97
CA ALA A 165 2.21 -12.85 0.11
C ALA A 165 1.16 -12.57 -0.97
N HIS A 166 0.31 -11.54 -0.82
CA HIS A 166 -0.64 -11.13 -1.86
C HIS A 166 0.02 -10.78 -3.21
N CYS A 167 1.32 -10.42 -3.22
CA CYS A 167 2.10 -10.22 -4.44
C CYS A 167 2.22 -11.48 -5.34
N ILE A 168 1.92 -12.67 -4.82
CA ILE A 168 1.82 -13.94 -5.58
C ILE A 168 0.72 -13.87 -6.65
N SER A 169 -0.40 -13.22 -6.32
CA SER A 169 -1.63 -13.36 -7.09
C SER A 169 -1.77 -12.27 -8.14
N SER A 170 -2.12 -12.67 -9.36
CA SER A 170 -2.54 -11.73 -10.41
C SER A 170 -3.89 -11.05 -10.14
N TRP A 171 -4.60 -11.48 -9.08
CA TRP A 171 -5.80 -10.84 -8.54
C TRP A 171 -5.48 -9.92 -7.34
N GLY A 172 -4.22 -9.84 -6.92
CA GLY A 172 -3.71 -8.89 -5.93
C GLY A 172 -3.35 -7.54 -6.56
N HIS A 173 -3.38 -6.48 -5.74
CA HIS A 173 -3.19 -5.10 -6.19
C HIS A 173 -1.72 -4.71 -6.48
N ASP A 174 -0.74 -5.48 -6.00
CA ASP A 174 0.69 -5.34 -6.36
C ASP A 174 1.28 -6.69 -6.82
N PHE A 175 0.71 -7.27 -7.88
CA PHE A 175 1.18 -8.55 -8.44
C PHE A 175 2.64 -8.47 -8.92
N ARG A 176 3.47 -9.40 -8.45
CA ARG A 176 4.90 -9.46 -8.76
C ARG A 176 5.32 -10.88 -9.21
N PRO A 177 5.61 -11.10 -10.51
CA PRO A 177 5.92 -12.42 -11.05
C PRO A 177 6.99 -13.23 -10.30
N ALA A 178 7.97 -12.58 -9.69
CA ALA A 178 9.02 -13.24 -8.90
C ALA A 178 8.45 -14.06 -7.71
N TYR A 179 7.34 -13.64 -7.10
CA TYR A 179 6.72 -14.38 -5.99
C TYR A 179 6.20 -15.77 -6.40
N ARG A 180 5.84 -15.99 -7.68
CA ARG A 180 5.41 -17.33 -8.13
C ARG A 180 6.55 -18.35 -8.20
N LYS A 181 7.81 -17.90 -8.22
CA LYS A 181 8.98 -18.79 -8.10
C LYS A 181 9.14 -19.40 -6.71
N LEU A 182 8.49 -18.85 -5.68
CA LEU A 182 8.57 -19.35 -4.30
C LEU A 182 7.94 -20.75 -4.13
N SER A 183 7.14 -21.21 -5.10
CA SER A 183 6.72 -22.61 -5.27
C SER A 183 7.88 -23.61 -5.19
N THR A 184 9.07 -23.23 -5.66
CA THR A 184 10.28 -24.06 -5.61
C THR A 184 10.78 -24.32 -4.18
N LEU A 185 10.45 -23.47 -3.21
CA LEU A 185 10.88 -23.63 -1.81
C LEU A 185 10.30 -24.91 -1.21
N ARG A 186 9.01 -25.19 -1.42
CA ARG A 186 8.38 -26.43 -0.93
C ARG A 186 8.94 -27.68 -1.61
N GLN A 187 9.39 -27.56 -2.86
CA GLN A 187 9.99 -28.69 -3.62
C GLN A 187 11.40 -29.02 -3.12
N GLN A 188 12.23 -28.00 -2.85
CA GLN A 188 13.61 -28.18 -2.38
C GLN A 188 13.72 -28.43 -0.87
N TYR A 189 12.83 -27.83 -0.07
CA TYR A 189 12.87 -27.84 1.40
C TYR A 189 11.55 -28.41 1.95
N PRO A 190 11.26 -29.71 1.73
CA PRO A 190 9.95 -30.30 2.02
C PRO A 190 9.63 -30.36 3.52
N ASN A 191 10.61 -30.20 4.41
CA ASN A 191 10.44 -30.30 5.87
C ASN A 191 10.53 -28.95 6.59
N VAL A 192 10.81 -27.85 5.87
CA VAL A 192 10.86 -26.51 6.44
C VAL A 192 9.45 -25.89 6.41
N PRO A 193 8.94 -25.33 7.52
CA PRO A 193 7.64 -24.66 7.52
C PRO A 193 7.68 -23.38 6.68
N ILE A 194 6.52 -23.05 6.08
CA ILE A 194 6.29 -21.82 5.33
C ILE A 194 5.16 -21.03 6.01
N LEU A 195 5.49 -19.82 6.46
CA LEU A 195 4.56 -18.83 6.98
C LEU A 195 4.27 -17.79 5.88
N ALA A 196 3.03 -17.72 5.40
CA ALA A 196 2.59 -16.73 4.44
C ALA A 196 1.77 -15.62 5.12
N LEU A 197 2.21 -14.36 4.99
CA LEU A 197 1.64 -13.20 5.68
C LEU A 197 1.17 -12.14 4.69
N THR A 198 0.03 -11.49 4.95
CA THR A 198 -0.42 -10.34 4.15
C THR A 198 -1.28 -9.36 4.95
N ALA A 199 -1.22 -8.07 4.59
CA ALA A 199 -2.17 -7.06 5.09
C ALA A 199 -3.60 -7.22 4.52
N THR A 200 -3.73 -7.79 3.33
CA THR A 200 -4.97 -7.81 2.54
C THR A 200 -4.99 -9.01 1.60
N ALA A 201 -6.03 -9.84 1.66
CA ALA A 201 -6.36 -10.81 0.62
C ALA A 201 -7.86 -11.17 0.62
N VAL A 202 -8.52 -10.97 -0.52
CA VAL A 202 -9.86 -11.51 -0.84
C VAL A 202 -9.76 -13.03 -1.07
N ALA A 203 -10.87 -13.77 -0.96
CA ALA A 203 -10.89 -15.24 -1.03
C ALA A 203 -10.04 -15.82 -2.19
N LYS A 204 -10.22 -15.33 -3.41
CA LYS A 204 -9.46 -15.80 -4.59
C LYS A 204 -7.94 -15.60 -4.47
N VAL A 205 -7.48 -14.56 -3.78
CA VAL A 205 -6.06 -14.31 -3.49
C VAL A 205 -5.54 -15.27 -2.40
N ARG A 206 -6.39 -15.65 -1.42
CA ARG A 206 -6.04 -16.66 -0.39
C ARG A 206 -5.75 -18.01 -1.05
N GLU A 207 -6.63 -18.42 -1.97
CA GLU A 207 -6.47 -19.64 -2.76
C GLU A 207 -5.18 -19.64 -3.60
N ASP A 208 -4.88 -18.55 -4.31
CA ASP A 208 -3.68 -18.39 -5.17
C ASP A 208 -2.37 -18.37 -4.33
N ILE A 209 -2.41 -17.83 -3.09
CA ILE A 209 -1.28 -17.89 -2.13
C ILE A 209 -1.03 -19.34 -1.67
N VAL A 210 -2.04 -19.99 -1.07
CA VAL A 210 -1.93 -21.37 -0.53
C VAL A 210 -1.52 -22.34 -1.65
N SER A 211 -2.23 -22.20 -2.77
CA SER A 211 -1.86 -22.49 -4.15
C SER A 211 -0.38 -22.58 -4.50
N SER A 212 0.15 -21.39 -4.82
CA SER A 212 1.45 -21.16 -5.42
C SER A 212 2.62 -21.31 -4.44
N LEU A 213 2.39 -21.35 -3.13
CA LEU A 213 3.41 -21.75 -2.15
C LEU A 213 3.37 -23.25 -1.84
N CYS A 214 2.35 -23.97 -2.31
CA CYS A 214 2.12 -25.38 -2.06
C CYS A 214 2.10 -25.70 -0.55
N LEU A 215 1.41 -24.86 0.23
CA LEU A 215 1.31 -25.01 1.69
C LEU A 215 0.58 -26.31 2.05
N ARG A 216 1.14 -27.08 2.99
CA ARG A 216 0.59 -28.38 3.41
C ARG A 216 -0.28 -28.20 4.65
N ASN A 217 -1.59 -28.41 4.48
CA ASN A 217 -2.62 -28.30 5.54
C ASN A 217 -2.43 -27.07 6.45
N PRO A 218 -2.26 -25.85 5.89
CA PRO A 218 -1.80 -24.70 6.66
C PRO A 218 -2.83 -24.23 7.70
N THR A 219 -2.35 -23.96 8.92
CA THR A 219 -3.13 -23.25 9.93
C THR A 219 -3.50 -21.87 9.37
N THR A 220 -4.79 -21.69 9.08
CA THR A 220 -5.29 -20.50 8.35
C THR A 220 -5.97 -19.56 9.33
N LEU A 221 -5.31 -18.42 9.60
CA LEU A 221 -5.72 -17.48 10.64
C LEU A 221 -6.08 -16.12 10.04
N LEU A 222 -7.34 -15.72 10.19
CA LEU A 222 -7.90 -14.51 9.61
C LEU A 222 -8.29 -13.55 10.73
N SER A 223 -7.51 -12.49 10.94
CA SER A 223 -7.92 -11.37 11.81
C SER A 223 -8.85 -10.44 11.04
N SER A 224 -9.83 -9.84 11.73
CA SER A 224 -10.76 -8.91 11.09
C SER A 224 -10.06 -7.66 10.54
N PHE A 225 -10.56 -7.16 9.41
CA PHE A 225 -10.20 -5.86 8.84
C PHE A 225 -10.89 -4.68 9.58
N ASN A 226 -11.71 -4.93 10.60
CA ASN A 226 -12.36 -3.85 11.34
C ASN A 226 -11.36 -3.10 12.23
N ARG A 227 -11.35 -1.78 12.06
CA ARG A 227 -10.64 -0.83 12.92
C ARG A 227 -11.68 0.14 13.48
N PRO A 228 -12.29 -0.15 14.66
CA PRO A 228 -13.39 0.66 15.18
C PRO A 228 -12.95 2.09 15.51
N ASN A 229 -11.68 2.29 15.89
CA ASN A 229 -11.11 3.59 16.26
C ASN A 229 -10.91 4.58 15.10
N ILE A 230 -11.08 4.16 13.84
CA ILE A 230 -10.97 5.03 12.65
C ILE A 230 -12.34 5.58 12.26
N TYR A 231 -12.53 6.89 12.34
CA TYR A 231 -13.68 7.58 11.73
C TYR A 231 -13.41 7.85 10.24
N TYR A 232 -14.26 7.31 9.36
CA TYR A 232 -14.13 7.47 7.89
C TYR A 232 -15.03 8.59 7.35
N GLU A 233 -14.48 9.53 6.57
CA GLU A 233 -15.21 10.66 5.99
C GLU A 233 -14.79 10.89 4.53
N VAL A 234 -15.75 11.07 3.62
CA VAL A 234 -15.49 11.50 2.23
C VAL A 234 -15.93 12.95 2.07
N ARG A 235 -15.08 13.78 1.46
CA ARG A 235 -15.35 15.18 1.14
C ARG A 235 -15.29 15.41 -0.36
N TYR A 236 -16.26 16.14 -0.89
CA TYR A 236 -16.38 16.38 -2.33
C TYR A 236 -15.69 17.70 -2.71
N LYS A 237 -14.52 17.59 -3.36
CA LYS A 237 -13.66 18.71 -3.76
C LYS A 237 -14.39 19.75 -4.60
N ASP A 238 -15.22 19.31 -5.54
CA ASP A 238 -15.91 20.19 -6.49
C ASP A 238 -16.95 21.11 -5.80
N LEU A 239 -17.22 20.92 -4.50
CA LEU A 239 -18.20 21.68 -3.69
C LEU A 239 -17.55 22.54 -2.57
N ILE A 240 -16.22 22.54 -2.45
CA ILE A 240 -15.48 23.22 -1.37
C ILE A 240 -14.18 23.84 -1.90
N ASP A 241 -13.54 24.69 -1.11
CA ASP A 241 -12.10 24.95 -1.27
C ASP A 241 -11.33 23.81 -0.58
N PRO A 242 -10.68 22.89 -1.33
CA PRO A 242 -10.05 21.71 -0.75
C PRO A 242 -8.75 22.04 0.00
N TYR A 243 -8.05 23.12 -0.36
CA TYR A 243 -6.86 23.54 0.37
C TYR A 243 -7.24 24.16 1.71
N LYS A 244 -8.23 25.06 1.71
CA LYS A 244 -8.73 25.68 2.94
C LYS A 244 -9.35 24.64 3.88
N ASP A 245 -10.20 23.75 3.38
CA ASP A 245 -10.83 22.70 4.20
C ASP A 245 -9.77 21.74 4.79
N LEU A 246 -8.71 21.41 4.03
CA LEU A 246 -7.54 20.68 4.54
C LEU A 246 -6.79 21.45 5.63
N ARG A 247 -6.41 22.71 5.37
CA ARG A 247 -5.66 23.56 6.32
C ARG A 247 -6.44 23.77 7.62
N ASP A 248 -7.71 24.14 7.52
CA ASP A 248 -8.56 24.41 8.68
C ASP A 248 -8.80 23.11 9.48
N THR A 249 -8.81 21.95 8.82
CA THR A 249 -8.82 20.61 9.45
C THR A 249 -7.51 20.28 10.19
N LEU A 250 -6.35 20.67 9.64
CA LEU A 250 -5.04 20.46 10.26
C LEU A 250 -4.78 21.42 11.42
N LEU A 251 -5.23 22.68 11.34
CA LEU A 251 -5.24 23.60 12.47
C LEU A 251 -6.12 23.06 13.61
N ALA A 252 -7.29 22.52 13.26
CA ALA A 252 -8.19 21.86 14.20
C ALA A 252 -7.71 20.45 14.64
N SER A 253 -6.53 19.97 14.24
CA SER A 253 -5.91 18.77 14.84
C SER A 253 -4.95 19.13 15.99
N HIS A 254 -4.73 20.41 16.30
CA HIS A 254 -3.88 20.86 17.42
C HIS A 254 -2.49 20.21 17.43
N GLU A 255 -1.78 20.29 16.29
CA GLU A 255 -0.45 19.69 16.07
C GLU A 255 -0.36 18.17 16.30
N GLN A 256 -1.48 17.45 16.27
CA GLN A 256 -1.47 16.00 16.26
C GLN A 256 -0.78 15.43 15.02
N CYS A 257 -0.23 14.22 15.15
CA CYS A 257 0.47 13.54 14.08
C CYS A 257 -0.46 13.23 12.88
N CYS A 258 -0.12 13.74 11.70
CA CYS A 258 -0.92 13.65 10.48
C CYS A 258 -0.09 13.10 9.29
N ILE A 259 -0.77 12.40 8.37
CA ILE A 259 -0.24 11.99 7.07
C ILE A 259 -1.20 12.48 5.97
N ILE A 260 -0.67 13.12 4.92
CA ILE A 260 -1.41 13.66 3.78
C ILE A 260 -0.89 12.99 2.50
N TYR A 261 -1.68 12.10 1.91
CA TYR A 261 -1.38 11.40 0.68
C TYR A 261 -1.83 12.19 -0.56
N CYS A 262 -0.90 12.38 -1.49
CA CYS A 262 -1.10 13.01 -2.79
C CYS A 262 -0.64 12.07 -3.90
N HIS A 263 -1.19 12.21 -5.11
CA HIS A 263 -0.74 11.39 -6.23
C HIS A 263 0.64 11.84 -6.77
N SER A 264 0.79 13.15 -7.03
CA SER A 264 1.97 13.70 -7.72
C SER A 264 3.00 14.29 -6.75
N ARG A 265 4.26 14.39 -7.21
CA ARG A 265 5.36 15.03 -6.45
C ARG A 265 5.10 16.53 -6.27
N ASN A 266 4.80 17.21 -7.38
CA ASN A 266 4.45 18.63 -7.43
C ASN A 266 3.35 18.98 -6.41
N THR A 267 2.29 18.17 -6.32
CA THR A 267 1.20 18.38 -5.36
C THR A 267 1.66 18.28 -3.90
N CYS A 268 2.65 17.43 -3.59
CA CYS A 268 3.26 17.41 -2.27
C CYS A 268 4.11 18.67 -2.01
N ASP A 269 4.93 19.09 -2.98
CA ASP A 269 5.79 20.28 -2.88
C ASP A 269 4.95 21.57 -2.75
N GLU A 270 3.89 21.70 -3.56
CA GLU A 270 2.91 22.80 -3.55
C GLU A 270 2.19 22.89 -2.19
N LEU A 271 1.57 21.80 -1.73
CA LEU A 271 0.93 21.76 -0.41
C LEU A 271 1.94 22.01 0.72
N GLY A 272 3.17 21.52 0.60
CA GLY A 272 4.23 21.77 1.56
C GLY A 272 4.60 23.24 1.65
N CYS A 273 4.67 23.94 0.52
CA CYS A 273 4.91 25.37 0.47
C CYS A 273 3.72 26.18 1.03
N TRP A 274 2.49 25.79 0.70
CA TRP A 274 1.29 26.50 1.17
C TRP A 274 1.04 26.30 2.66
N LEU A 275 1.11 25.06 3.17
CA LEU A 275 0.92 24.77 4.59
C LEU A 275 2.04 25.37 5.47
N ALA A 276 3.30 25.36 5.00
CA ALA A 276 4.39 26.04 5.72
C ALA A 276 4.25 27.57 5.70
N ARG A 277 3.75 28.17 4.60
CA ARG A 277 3.43 29.60 4.53
C ARG A 277 2.32 30.00 5.51
N ASP A 278 1.30 29.16 5.66
CA ASP A 278 0.20 29.36 6.61
C ASP A 278 0.56 28.90 8.04
N GLY A 279 1.86 28.67 8.32
CA GLY A 279 2.42 28.47 9.66
C GLY A 279 2.45 27.01 10.16
N LEU A 280 1.94 26.04 9.39
CA LEU A 280 1.89 24.64 9.83
C LEU A 280 3.24 23.94 9.66
N ARG A 281 3.70 23.29 10.73
CA ARG A 281 4.93 22.47 10.73
C ARG A 281 4.73 21.20 9.90
N CYS A 282 5.16 21.21 8.64
CA CYS A 282 5.08 20.05 7.73
C CYS A 282 6.41 19.69 7.04
N LYS A 283 6.53 18.44 6.58
CA LYS A 283 7.60 17.96 5.69
C LYS A 283 7.01 17.26 4.48
N VAL A 284 7.77 17.26 3.38
CA VAL A 284 7.44 16.53 2.14
C VAL A 284 8.24 15.24 2.06
N TYR A 285 7.63 14.15 1.58
CA TYR A 285 8.32 12.88 1.32
C TYR A 285 7.87 12.24 0.00
N HIS A 286 8.77 12.17 -0.98
CA HIS A 286 8.55 11.39 -2.21
C HIS A 286 9.85 10.94 -2.87
N ALA A 287 9.75 9.99 -3.80
CA ALA A 287 10.89 9.39 -4.51
C ALA A 287 11.81 10.39 -5.25
N GLY A 288 11.32 11.59 -5.59
CA GLY A 288 12.13 12.65 -6.23
C GLY A 288 13.09 13.41 -5.30
N LEU A 289 12.97 13.26 -3.97
CA LEU A 289 13.90 13.90 -3.02
C LEU A 289 15.24 13.16 -2.98
N SER A 290 16.31 13.84 -2.52
CA SER A 290 17.57 13.16 -2.20
C SER A 290 17.38 12.14 -1.07
N ALA A 291 18.30 11.17 -0.97
CA ALA A 291 18.28 10.21 0.14
C ALA A 291 18.35 10.92 1.50
N SER A 292 19.24 11.90 1.66
CA SER A 292 19.40 12.69 2.88
C SER A 292 18.14 13.49 3.24
N ALA A 293 17.44 14.09 2.27
CA ALA A 293 16.20 14.81 2.53
C ALA A 293 15.07 13.85 2.98
N ARG A 294 14.98 12.65 2.39
CA ARG A 294 14.04 11.60 2.84
C ARG A 294 14.34 11.14 4.27
N THR A 295 15.62 10.91 4.60
CA THR A 295 16.04 10.55 5.96
C THR A 295 15.72 11.65 6.98
N SER A 296 16.00 12.93 6.66
CA SER A 296 15.68 14.05 7.54
C SER A 296 14.17 14.17 7.78
N ALA A 297 13.36 14.14 6.71
CA ALA A 297 11.91 14.21 6.82
C ALA A 297 11.32 13.06 7.66
N LEU A 298 11.83 11.84 7.47
CA LEU A 298 11.42 10.67 8.24
C LEU A 298 11.84 10.77 9.71
N ASP A 299 13.07 11.19 10.01
CA ASP A 299 13.57 11.35 11.38
C ASP A 299 12.81 12.44 12.15
N GLU A 300 12.68 13.62 11.55
CA GLU A 300 11.99 14.77 12.16
C GLU A 300 10.52 14.47 12.44
N TRP A 301 9.83 13.77 11.52
CA TRP A 301 8.45 13.34 11.74
C TRP A 301 8.34 12.19 12.74
N SER A 302 9.24 11.19 12.70
CA SER A 302 9.20 10.06 13.65
C SER A 302 9.46 10.51 15.08
N ARG A 303 10.37 11.47 15.27
CA ARG A 303 10.69 12.11 16.56
C ARG A 303 9.70 13.21 16.98
N GLY A 304 8.64 13.46 16.21
CA GLY A 304 7.62 14.46 16.55
C GLY A 304 8.05 15.94 16.41
N LYS A 305 9.26 16.22 15.93
CA LYS A 305 9.71 17.59 15.58
C LYS A 305 8.83 18.22 14.50
N VAL A 306 8.18 17.39 13.69
CA VAL A 306 7.18 17.77 12.69
C VAL A 306 5.93 16.89 12.85
N PRO A 307 4.73 17.47 13.05
CA PRO A 307 3.49 16.70 13.16
C PRO A 307 2.97 16.20 11.80
N ILE A 308 3.12 16.98 10.73
CA ILE A 308 2.47 16.72 9.43
C ILE A 308 3.47 16.18 8.40
N MET A 309 3.20 15.00 7.83
CA MET A 309 3.88 14.50 6.63
C MET A 309 3.00 14.65 5.40
N ILE A 310 3.52 15.21 4.32
CA ILE A 310 2.88 15.32 3.00
C ILE A 310 3.64 14.43 2.04
N ALA A 311 2.99 13.47 1.40
CA ALA A 311 3.70 12.44 0.67
C ALA A 311 2.94 11.81 -0.49
N THR A 312 3.68 11.17 -1.40
CA THR A 312 3.12 10.16 -2.29
C THR A 312 3.18 8.78 -1.63
N VAL A 313 2.61 7.76 -2.28
CA VAL A 313 2.62 6.34 -1.84
C VAL A 313 4.02 5.76 -1.55
N ALA A 314 5.10 6.48 -1.90
CA ALA A 314 6.46 6.17 -1.44
C ALA A 314 6.60 6.22 0.09
N PHE A 315 5.81 7.05 0.79
CA PHE A 315 5.72 7.07 2.25
C PHE A 315 4.74 6.00 2.73
N GLY A 316 5.10 4.72 2.53
CA GLY A 316 4.26 3.57 2.90
C GLY A 316 4.99 2.43 3.62
N TRP A 317 6.30 2.29 3.44
CA TRP A 317 7.02 1.06 3.76
C TRP A 317 7.83 1.20 5.05
N GLY A 318 7.52 0.36 6.05
CA GLY A 318 8.18 0.38 7.36
C GLY A 318 7.86 1.58 8.26
N ILE A 319 6.79 2.34 7.99
CA ILE A 319 6.31 3.39 8.88
C ILE A 319 5.50 2.77 10.02
N ASP A 320 5.93 3.00 11.26
CA ASP A 320 5.24 2.56 12.48
C ASP A 320 5.28 3.61 13.61
N ARG A 321 4.65 4.76 13.37
CA ARG A 321 4.34 5.74 14.42
C ARG A 321 2.90 5.50 14.87
N GLY A 322 2.70 4.92 16.05
CA GLY A 322 1.36 4.48 16.49
C GLY A 322 0.33 5.61 16.62
N ILE A 323 0.80 6.81 16.98
CA ILE A 323 -0.01 7.98 17.37
C ILE A 323 -0.53 8.84 16.20
N VAL A 324 -0.65 8.31 14.98
CA VAL A 324 -1.21 9.05 13.83
C VAL A 324 -2.71 9.28 14.06
N ARG A 325 -3.13 10.52 14.27
CA ARG A 325 -4.53 10.88 14.55
C ARG A 325 -5.34 11.20 13.30
N LEU A 326 -4.69 11.60 12.20
CA LEU A 326 -5.33 11.86 10.91
C LEU A 326 -4.52 11.27 9.75
N VAL A 327 -5.19 10.48 8.91
CA VAL A 327 -4.75 10.21 7.54
C VAL A 327 -5.69 10.95 6.59
N CYS A 328 -5.12 11.66 5.63
CA CYS A 328 -5.83 12.47 4.65
C CYS A 328 -5.43 12.07 3.23
N HIS A 329 -6.39 11.64 2.41
CA HIS A 329 -6.18 11.42 0.98
C HIS A 329 -6.58 12.66 0.18
N TYR A 330 -5.60 13.52 -0.14
CA TYR A 330 -5.78 14.68 -1.02
C TYR A 330 -5.76 14.30 -2.52
N SER A 331 -5.54 13.03 -2.84
CA SER A 331 -5.78 12.45 -4.15
C SER A 331 -6.33 11.04 -3.98
N LEU A 332 -7.15 10.59 -4.93
CA LEU A 332 -7.72 9.25 -4.90
C LEU A 332 -6.65 8.14 -4.86
N PRO A 333 -6.79 7.13 -3.98
CA PRO A 333 -6.08 5.86 -4.09
C PRO A 333 -6.45 5.12 -5.37
N LYS A 334 -5.58 4.21 -5.83
CA LYS A 334 -5.83 3.39 -7.02
C LYS A 334 -6.83 2.25 -6.80
N SER A 335 -7.06 1.83 -5.55
CA SER A 335 -8.02 0.80 -5.20
C SER A 335 -8.38 0.84 -3.70
N ILE A 336 -9.37 0.04 -3.31
CA ILE A 336 -9.78 -0.14 -1.90
C ILE A 336 -8.64 -0.73 -1.05
N GLU A 337 -7.83 -1.63 -1.61
CA GLU A 337 -6.68 -2.22 -0.91
C GLU A 337 -5.65 -1.15 -0.54
N ALA A 338 -5.30 -0.28 -1.49
CA ALA A 338 -4.38 0.83 -1.24
C ALA A 338 -4.96 1.80 -0.20
N PHE A 339 -6.22 2.23 -0.37
CA PHE A 339 -6.91 3.09 0.58
C PHE A 339 -6.91 2.51 2.01
N TYR A 340 -7.22 1.21 2.14
CA TYR A 340 -7.27 0.53 3.43
C TYR A 340 -5.88 0.41 4.10
N GLN A 341 -4.84 0.06 3.34
CA GLN A 341 -3.47 0.01 3.87
C GLN A 341 -2.93 1.41 4.26
N GLU A 342 -3.35 2.45 3.54
CA GLU A 342 -2.94 3.85 3.77
C GLU A 342 -3.69 4.47 4.96
N SER A 343 -5.02 4.34 5.01
CA SER A 343 -5.85 4.81 6.13
C SER A 343 -5.59 4.04 7.42
N GLY A 344 -5.35 2.72 7.35
CA GLY A 344 -5.00 1.86 8.47
C GLY A 344 -3.68 2.19 9.19
N ARG A 345 -2.94 3.20 8.71
CA ARG A 345 -1.81 3.83 9.42
C ARG A 345 -2.26 4.68 10.60
N ALA A 346 -3.52 5.15 10.60
CA ALA A 346 -4.11 5.87 11.71
C ALA A 346 -4.26 4.98 12.96
N GLY A 347 -3.94 5.54 14.11
CA GLY A 347 -4.17 5.02 15.46
C GLY A 347 -3.85 3.54 15.69
N ARG A 348 -2.59 3.13 15.51
CA ARG A 348 -2.13 1.75 15.86
C ARG A 348 -1.95 1.53 17.37
N ASP A 349 -2.05 2.62 18.12
CA ASP A 349 -2.33 2.69 19.56
C ASP A 349 -3.80 2.38 19.91
N GLN A 350 -4.64 2.10 18.91
CA GLN A 350 -6.10 1.92 18.99
C GLN A 350 -6.89 3.15 19.49
N GLN A 351 -6.25 4.30 19.70
CA GLN A 351 -6.91 5.53 20.15
C GLN A 351 -7.65 6.21 18.99
N PRO A 352 -8.71 7.01 19.26
CA PRO A 352 -9.52 7.69 18.24
C PRO A 352 -8.70 8.40 17.16
N CYS A 353 -9.06 8.20 15.91
CA CYS A 353 -8.39 8.81 14.76
C CYS A 353 -9.34 8.93 13.56
N CYS A 354 -8.92 9.67 12.53
CA CYS A 354 -9.74 9.96 11.37
C CYS A 354 -9.03 9.60 10.05
N SER A 355 -9.82 9.15 9.08
CA SER A 355 -9.43 8.93 7.69
C SER A 355 -10.34 9.76 6.79
N ILE A 356 -9.82 10.89 6.29
CA ILE A 356 -10.54 11.82 5.40
C ILE A 356 -10.09 11.57 3.96
N LEU A 357 -11.01 11.37 3.04
CA LEU A 357 -10.71 11.24 1.61
C LEU A 357 -11.39 12.36 0.82
N TYR A 358 -10.60 13.11 0.04
CA TYR A 358 -11.11 14.12 -0.88
C TYR A 358 -11.38 13.48 -2.25
N TYR A 359 -12.65 13.32 -2.59
CA TYR A 359 -13.10 12.86 -3.91
C TYR A 359 -13.42 14.06 -4.81
N GLY A 360 -13.15 13.95 -6.10
CA GLY A 360 -13.68 14.92 -7.08
C GLY A 360 -13.71 14.36 -8.50
N ILE A 361 -14.56 14.94 -9.35
CA ILE A 361 -14.82 14.42 -10.69
C ILE A 361 -13.57 14.54 -11.58
N GLN A 362 -12.80 15.61 -11.45
CA GLN A 362 -11.55 15.80 -12.19
C GLN A 362 -10.40 14.93 -11.65
N ASP A 363 -10.34 14.69 -10.33
CA ASP A 363 -9.42 13.73 -9.70
C ASP A 363 -9.66 12.32 -10.25
N ARG A 364 -10.92 11.89 -10.36
CA ARG A 364 -11.32 10.60 -10.96
C ARG A 364 -10.79 10.46 -12.37
N ARG A 365 -11.12 11.40 -13.26
CA ARG A 365 -10.67 11.41 -14.68
C ARG A 365 -9.15 11.34 -14.79
N THR A 366 -8.45 12.08 -13.92
CA THR A 366 -6.99 12.11 -13.87
C THR A 366 -6.41 10.74 -13.48
N MET A 367 -6.97 10.11 -12.44
CA MET A 367 -6.51 8.78 -11.98
C MET A 367 -6.83 7.68 -13.00
N GLU A 368 -7.98 7.71 -13.67
CA GLU A 368 -8.30 6.78 -14.76
C GLU A 368 -7.27 6.87 -15.90
N PHE A 369 -6.84 8.08 -16.27
CA PHE A 369 -5.79 8.29 -17.28
C PHE A 369 -4.42 7.77 -16.81
N ILE A 370 -4.05 8.02 -15.55
CA ILE A 370 -2.81 7.52 -14.95
C ILE A 370 -2.79 5.98 -14.97
N ILE A 371 -3.86 5.31 -14.57
CA ILE A 371 -3.94 3.84 -14.54
C ILE A 371 -3.79 3.26 -15.96
N LYS A 372 -4.46 3.84 -16.96
CA LYS A 372 -4.32 3.46 -18.38
C LYS A 372 -2.88 3.61 -18.89
N LYS A 373 -2.10 4.56 -18.36
CA LYS A 373 -0.71 4.86 -18.77
C LYS A 373 0.35 4.06 -17.99
N ASP A 374 0.18 3.86 -16.70
CA ASP A 374 1.16 3.18 -15.84
C ASP A 374 1.31 1.71 -16.22
N ASP A 375 0.20 1.01 -16.48
CA ASP A 375 0.27 -0.38 -16.96
C ASP A 375 0.89 -0.42 -18.37
N GLY A 376 0.49 0.49 -19.27
CA GLY A 376 1.03 0.60 -20.63
C GLY A 376 2.54 0.94 -20.74
N SER A 377 3.21 1.30 -19.64
CA SER A 377 4.63 1.68 -19.63
C SER A 377 5.54 0.75 -18.80
N ARG A 378 4.99 -0.26 -18.12
CA ARG A 378 5.72 -1.18 -17.23
C ARG A 378 6.46 -2.33 -17.95
N GLY A 379 7.09 -2.07 -19.10
CA GLY A 379 8.04 -2.99 -19.75
C GLY A 379 8.10 -2.90 -21.27
N LYS A 380 9.07 -3.59 -21.89
CA LYS A 380 9.21 -3.74 -23.37
C LYS A 380 8.21 -4.74 -23.99
N GLY A 381 7.03 -4.85 -23.41
CA GLY A 381 5.93 -5.65 -23.93
C GLY A 381 4.62 -4.96 -23.58
N MET A 382 3.65 -4.96 -24.50
CA MET A 382 2.34 -4.39 -24.24
C MET A 382 1.74 -5.01 -22.98
N ALA A 383 1.25 -4.17 -22.05
CA ALA A 383 0.43 -4.69 -20.97
C ALA A 383 -0.77 -5.40 -21.58
N SER A 384 -1.05 -6.63 -21.12
CA SER A 384 -2.23 -7.35 -21.58
C SER A 384 -3.48 -6.52 -21.23
N PRO A 385 -4.45 -6.37 -22.15
CA PRO A 385 -5.66 -5.58 -21.90
C PRO A 385 -6.39 -5.98 -20.60
N GLN A 386 -6.28 -7.26 -20.22
CA GLN A 386 -6.80 -7.81 -18.98
C GLN A 386 -6.23 -7.16 -17.71
N ARG A 387 -4.95 -6.75 -17.69
CA ARG A 387 -4.35 -6.03 -16.53
C ARG A 387 -4.90 -4.62 -16.42
N VAL A 388 -4.89 -3.86 -17.52
CA VAL A 388 -5.44 -2.50 -17.56
C VAL A 388 -6.90 -2.51 -17.13
N LYS A 389 -7.67 -3.50 -17.61
CA LYS A 389 -9.05 -3.73 -17.16
C LYS A 389 -9.11 -4.00 -15.65
N SER A 390 -8.34 -4.97 -15.13
CA SER A 390 -8.34 -5.30 -13.69
C SER A 390 -7.97 -4.10 -12.81
N SER A 391 -7.02 -3.26 -13.24
CA SER A 391 -6.64 -2.02 -12.54
C SER A 391 -7.76 -0.98 -12.54
N LEU A 392 -8.51 -0.87 -13.65
CA LEU A 392 -9.67 0.03 -13.76
C LEU A 392 -10.88 -0.50 -12.98
N ASP A 393 -11.13 -1.81 -13.00
CA ASP A 393 -12.19 -2.47 -12.22
C ASP A 393 -11.92 -2.33 -10.71
N ALA A 394 -10.64 -2.35 -10.29
CA ALA A 394 -10.23 -2.08 -8.90
C ALA A 394 -10.39 -0.60 -8.51
N PHE A 395 -10.12 0.32 -9.44
CA PHE A 395 -10.33 1.75 -9.23
C PHE A 395 -11.81 2.15 -9.21
N GLN A 396 -12.65 1.53 -10.05
CA GLN A 396 -14.09 1.78 -10.02
C GLN A 396 -14.69 1.44 -8.64
N LYS A 397 -14.23 0.38 -7.97
CA LYS A 397 -14.63 0.08 -6.58
C LYS A 397 -14.26 1.19 -5.58
N MET A 398 -13.14 1.90 -5.80
CA MET A 398 -12.74 3.07 -5.01
C MET A 398 -13.65 4.27 -5.27
N VAL A 399 -14.06 4.48 -6.51
CA VAL A 399 -15.08 5.47 -6.89
C VAL A 399 -16.44 5.13 -6.26
N ASP A 400 -16.88 3.86 -6.33
CA ASP A 400 -18.12 3.39 -5.70
C ASP A 400 -18.10 3.64 -4.18
N TYR A 401 -16.94 3.51 -3.52
CA TYR A 401 -16.79 3.82 -2.10
C TYR A 401 -16.95 5.32 -1.78
N CYS A 402 -16.59 6.20 -2.71
CA CYS A 402 -16.79 7.65 -2.57
C CYS A 402 -18.27 8.04 -2.79
N GLU A 403 -18.93 7.41 -3.77
CA GLU A 403 -20.30 7.72 -4.21
C GLU A 403 -21.43 6.88 -3.59
N LEU A 404 -21.12 5.96 -2.65
CA LEU A 404 -22.17 5.20 -1.96
C LEU A 404 -22.86 5.98 -0.85
N LEU A 405 -24.12 5.61 -0.59
CA LEU A 405 -24.96 6.10 0.51
C LEU A 405 -25.21 5.02 1.58
N SER A 406 -24.35 4.00 1.62
CA SER A 406 -24.32 2.97 2.66
C SER A 406 -23.13 3.16 3.61
N CYS A 407 -23.00 2.32 4.63
CA CYS A 407 -21.92 2.48 5.60
C CYS A 407 -20.53 2.24 4.97
N ARG A 408 -19.64 3.26 5.04
CA ARG A 408 -18.25 3.19 4.56
C ARG A 408 -17.50 1.98 5.11
N ARG A 409 -17.59 1.75 6.44
CA ARG A 409 -16.93 0.61 7.12
C ARG A 409 -17.41 -0.73 6.59
N ILE A 410 -18.72 -0.91 6.37
CA ILE A 410 -19.26 -2.17 5.84
C ILE A 410 -18.79 -2.41 4.41
N LYS A 411 -18.71 -1.37 3.55
CA LYS A 411 -18.13 -1.53 2.20
C LYS A 411 -16.69 -2.04 2.26
N LEU A 412 -15.85 -1.57 3.19
CA LEU A 412 -14.48 -2.06 3.37
C LEU A 412 -14.46 -3.54 3.80
N LEU A 413 -15.21 -3.90 4.84
CA LEU A 413 -15.26 -5.27 5.36
C LEU A 413 -15.77 -6.26 4.30
N THR A 414 -16.89 -5.94 3.65
CA THR A 414 -17.47 -6.79 2.59
C THR A 414 -16.60 -6.86 1.35
N HIS A 415 -15.84 -5.80 1.00
CA HIS A 415 -14.85 -5.88 -0.09
C HIS A 415 -13.77 -6.93 0.18
N PHE A 416 -13.33 -7.09 1.43
CA PHE A 416 -12.39 -8.13 1.83
C PHE A 416 -13.03 -9.49 2.15
N GLY A 417 -14.35 -9.63 2.01
CA GLY A 417 -15.09 -10.86 2.26
C GLY A 417 -15.48 -11.10 3.72
N GLU A 418 -15.59 -10.05 4.54
CA GLU A 418 -16.24 -10.12 5.86
C GLU A 418 -17.73 -9.77 5.78
N SER A 419 -18.55 -10.66 6.33
CA SER A 419 -19.97 -10.42 6.59
C SER A 419 -20.12 -9.50 7.80
N ALA A 420 -20.65 -8.29 7.61
CA ALA A 420 -20.78 -7.30 8.66
C ALA A 420 -22.12 -6.55 8.56
N THR A 421 -22.79 -6.32 9.70
CA THR A 421 -24.05 -5.58 9.75
C THR A 421 -23.81 -4.09 10.01
N PRO A 422 -24.66 -3.16 9.53
CA PRO A 422 -24.48 -1.71 9.73
C PRO A 422 -24.30 -1.28 11.19
N ARG A 423 -24.86 -2.03 12.16
CA ARG A 423 -24.72 -1.80 13.60
C ARG A 423 -23.25 -1.80 14.06
N LEU A 424 -22.39 -2.62 13.44
CA LEU A 424 -20.94 -2.70 13.73
C LEU A 424 -20.20 -1.37 13.52
N CYS A 425 -20.80 -0.40 12.84
CA CYS A 425 -20.18 0.91 12.64
C CYS A 425 -20.31 1.86 13.83
N ALA A 426 -21.35 1.74 14.66
CA ALA A 426 -21.60 2.62 15.81
C ALA A 426 -21.42 4.15 15.52
N GLY A 427 -21.88 4.62 14.35
CA GLY A 427 -21.71 6.03 13.93
C GLY A 427 -20.31 6.41 13.43
N GLY A 428 -19.35 5.48 13.40
CA GLY A 428 -17.95 5.67 13.01
C GLY A 428 -17.65 5.95 11.52
N CYS A 429 -18.59 6.56 10.79
CA CYS A 429 -18.34 7.18 9.48
C CYS A 429 -19.36 8.28 9.14
N ASP A 430 -19.04 9.10 8.15
CA ASP A 430 -19.89 10.19 7.61
C ASP A 430 -21.33 9.76 7.31
N VAL A 431 -21.54 8.70 6.52
CA VAL A 431 -22.87 8.23 6.13
C VAL A 431 -23.68 7.75 7.33
N CYS A 432 -23.05 7.13 8.33
CA CYS A 432 -23.76 6.70 9.54
C CYS A 432 -24.07 7.87 10.50
N LYS A 433 -23.31 8.96 10.47
CA LYS A 433 -23.50 10.12 11.37
C LYS A 433 -24.38 11.21 10.76
N ALA A 434 -24.44 11.34 9.43
CA ALA A 434 -25.21 12.37 8.74
C ALA A 434 -25.65 11.95 7.32
N PRO A 435 -26.49 10.90 7.17
CA PRO A 435 -26.82 10.30 5.87
C PRO A 435 -27.42 11.31 4.87
N HIS A 436 -28.37 12.15 5.30
CA HIS A 436 -28.98 13.17 4.44
C HIS A 436 -28.00 14.25 3.96
N ALA A 437 -26.98 14.60 4.77
CA ALA A 437 -25.96 15.57 4.37
C ALA A 437 -25.02 14.99 3.30
N VAL A 438 -24.67 13.69 3.39
CA VAL A 438 -23.90 13.01 2.35
C VAL A 438 -24.74 12.82 1.08
N GLN A 439 -26.04 12.49 1.22
CA GLN A 439 -26.97 12.37 0.10
C GLN A 439 -27.12 13.69 -0.68
N ALA A 440 -27.36 14.80 0.02
CA ALA A 440 -27.49 16.12 -0.60
C ALA A 440 -26.20 16.53 -1.33
N ALA A 441 -25.04 16.39 -0.68
CA ALA A 441 -23.76 16.75 -1.30
C ALA A 441 -23.39 15.82 -2.48
N LEU A 442 -23.81 14.55 -2.46
CA LEU A 442 -23.62 13.65 -3.61
C LEU A 442 -24.55 14.00 -4.79
N GLN A 443 -25.76 14.49 -4.51
CA GLN A 443 -26.67 15.01 -5.54
C GLN A 443 -26.10 16.28 -6.17
N GLU A 444 -25.70 17.25 -5.34
CA GLU A 444 -25.09 18.51 -5.76
C GLU A 444 -23.82 18.28 -6.61
N LEU A 445 -22.99 17.29 -6.25
CA LEU A 445 -21.82 16.87 -7.03
C LEU A 445 -22.20 16.34 -8.43
N ARG A 446 -23.30 15.59 -8.53
CA ARG A 446 -23.78 15.01 -9.80
C ARG A 446 -24.42 16.05 -10.70
N GLU A 447 -25.17 16.99 -10.13
CA GLU A 447 -25.74 18.13 -10.85
C GLU A 447 -24.62 19.06 -11.35
N SER A 448 -23.67 19.42 -10.50
CA SER A 448 -22.47 20.20 -10.87
C SER A 448 -21.59 19.48 -11.91
N GLY A 449 -21.50 18.16 -11.86
CA GLY A 449 -20.79 17.34 -12.84
C GLY A 449 -21.48 17.22 -14.21
N ALA A 450 -22.79 17.48 -14.27
CA ALA A 450 -23.59 17.46 -15.50
C ALA A 450 -23.63 18.82 -16.22
N VAL A 451 -23.62 19.94 -15.48
CA VAL A 451 -23.55 21.29 -16.04
C VAL A 451 -22.11 21.61 -16.44
N GLY A 452 -21.77 21.27 -17.69
CA GLY A 452 -20.41 21.43 -18.22
C GLY A 452 -19.93 22.89 -18.30
N GLY A 453 -19.10 23.30 -17.34
CA GLY A 453 -18.10 24.35 -17.54
C GLY A 453 -18.60 25.80 -17.55
N SER A 454 -19.33 26.22 -16.51
CA SER A 454 -19.51 27.65 -16.19
C SER A 454 -19.40 27.90 -14.68
N GLY A 455 -18.57 28.87 -14.28
CA GLY A 455 -18.21 29.09 -12.89
C GLY A 455 -19.17 30.02 -12.15
N ALA A 456 -20.07 29.47 -11.33
CA ALA A 456 -20.82 30.20 -10.31
C ALA A 456 -21.24 29.25 -9.17
N PHE A 457 -20.70 29.43 -7.96
CA PHE A 457 -21.07 28.63 -6.78
C PHE A 457 -22.30 29.23 -6.07
N PRO A 458 -23.42 28.49 -5.90
CA PRO A 458 -24.45 28.85 -4.93
C PRO A 458 -23.96 28.54 -3.51
N ARG A 459 -23.75 29.57 -2.68
CA ARG A 459 -23.13 29.43 -1.36
C ARG A 459 -24.10 28.92 -0.28
N VAL A 460 -24.27 27.61 -0.17
CA VAL A 460 -24.94 26.98 0.99
C VAL A 460 -23.93 26.80 2.12
N GLN A 461 -23.87 27.76 3.05
CA GLN A 461 -22.89 27.77 4.14
C GLN A 461 -23.32 26.84 5.31
N MET A 462 -23.27 25.52 5.08
CA MET A 462 -23.44 24.51 6.13
C MET A 462 -22.33 24.63 7.18
N GLY A 463 -22.66 25.12 8.37
CA GLY A 463 -21.74 25.20 9.50
C GLY A 463 -21.30 23.82 9.97
N ARG A 464 -20.08 23.41 9.61
CA ARG A 464 -19.48 22.14 10.06
C ARG A 464 -18.67 22.37 11.36
N PRO A 465 -18.83 21.53 12.40
CA PRO A 465 -18.01 21.65 13.61
C PRO A 465 -16.53 21.31 13.30
N PRO A 466 -15.57 21.99 13.96
CA PRO A 466 -14.13 21.74 13.80
C PRO A 466 -13.73 20.27 13.99
N LEU A 467 -12.57 19.87 13.43
CA LEU A 467 -12.03 18.52 13.66
C LEU A 467 -11.78 18.26 15.15
N SER A 468 -11.32 19.26 15.90
CA SER A 468 -11.15 19.19 17.35
C SER A 468 -12.47 18.94 18.07
N THR A 469 -13.55 19.62 17.67
CA THR A 469 -14.91 19.36 18.19
C THR A 469 -15.42 17.98 17.78
N LYS A 470 -15.13 17.49 16.55
CA LYS A 470 -15.46 16.12 16.14
C LYS A 470 -14.70 15.07 16.95
N LEU A 471 -13.40 15.26 17.18
CA LEU A 471 -12.56 14.36 17.97
C LEU A 471 -12.95 14.39 19.45
N LYS A 472 -13.19 15.58 20.01
CA LYS A 472 -13.73 15.75 21.36
C LYS A 472 -15.09 15.06 21.52
N GLN A 473 -16.07 15.30 20.64
CA GLN A 473 -17.34 14.54 20.66
C GLN A 473 -17.19 13.03 20.45
N LEU A 474 -16.12 12.56 19.81
CA LEU A 474 -15.78 11.13 19.66
C LEU A 474 -15.00 10.56 20.88
N VAL A 475 -14.60 11.40 21.84
CA VAL A 475 -13.93 11.04 23.11
C VAL A 475 -14.87 11.25 24.31
N GLU A 476 -15.68 12.30 24.27
CA GLU A 476 -16.60 12.78 25.32
C GLU A 476 -17.98 12.11 25.27
N SER A 477 -18.31 11.39 24.19
CA SER A 477 -19.50 10.54 24.15
C SER A 477 -19.28 9.28 25.00
N GLU A 478 -20.37 8.63 25.44
CA GLU A 478 -20.37 7.39 26.25
C GLU A 478 -19.68 6.19 25.56
N PHE A 479 -19.17 6.38 24.34
CA PHE A 479 -18.46 5.43 23.50
C PHE A 479 -17.15 4.89 24.11
N TRP A 480 -16.52 5.61 25.05
CA TRP A 480 -15.28 5.17 25.73
C TRP A 480 -15.40 5.02 27.25
N LYS A 481 -16.51 5.44 27.86
CA LYS A 481 -16.73 5.30 29.30
C LYS A 481 -17.43 3.99 29.61
N ARG A 482 -16.67 2.89 29.59
CA ARG A 482 -17.16 1.62 30.11
C ARG A 482 -16.07 0.72 30.68
N ASP A 483 -16.16 0.53 31.99
CA ASP A 483 -15.73 -0.60 32.80
C ASP A 483 -14.22 -0.98 32.75
N ASP A 484 -13.43 -0.32 33.61
CA ASP A 484 -12.27 -0.92 34.32
C ASP A 484 -12.00 -0.07 35.60
N GLU A 485 -12.69 -0.38 36.70
CA GLU A 485 -12.50 0.28 38.02
C GLU A 485 -11.45 -0.45 38.87
N GLN A 486 -10.19 -0.01 38.82
CA GLN A 486 -9.23 -0.12 39.93
C GLN A 486 -7.91 0.63 39.64
N GLU A 487 -7.78 1.85 40.18
CA GLU A 487 -6.47 2.48 40.43
C GLU A 487 -6.22 2.56 41.94
N PRO A 488 -5.04 2.15 42.44
CA PRO A 488 -4.52 2.59 43.72
C PRO A 488 -3.73 3.91 43.55
N GLU A 489 -4.04 4.91 44.34
CA GLU A 489 -3.31 6.19 44.38
C GLU A 489 -1.90 6.01 44.98
N GLU A 490 -0.85 6.50 44.32
CA GLU A 490 0.38 6.93 45.00
C GLU A 490 0.85 8.29 44.45
N SER A 491 1.39 9.12 45.33
CA SER A 491 1.72 10.52 45.04
C SER A 491 3.20 10.82 45.28
N ILE A 492 3.84 11.51 44.33
CA ILE A 492 5.20 12.06 44.47
C ILE A 492 5.20 13.50 43.94
N SER A 493 5.97 14.38 44.60
CA SER A 493 5.95 15.84 44.40
C SER A 493 7.35 16.45 44.30
N GLY A 494 7.44 17.67 43.77
CA GLY A 494 8.70 18.42 43.55
C GLY A 494 9.32 18.20 42.16
N SER A 495 10.11 19.11 41.60
CA SER A 495 10.55 20.44 42.08
C SER A 495 10.93 21.34 40.88
N ASP A 496 10.98 22.66 41.09
CA ASP A 496 11.26 23.70 40.08
C ASP A 496 12.74 23.81 39.64
N GLY A 497 13.01 24.62 38.59
CA GLY A 497 14.34 24.95 38.05
C GLY A 497 14.33 25.06 36.51
N GLU A 498 13.86 26.16 35.90
CA GLU A 498 14.53 27.45 35.64
C GLU A 498 15.14 27.56 34.21
N ASP A 499 14.83 28.66 33.52
CA ASP A 499 15.33 29.02 32.18
C ASP A 499 16.60 29.87 32.28
N GLU A 500 17.61 29.64 31.42
CA GLU A 500 18.52 30.75 31.04
C GLU A 500 19.15 30.66 29.63
N ALA A 501 19.27 31.85 29.02
CA ALA A 501 20.33 32.29 28.10
C ALA A 501 20.68 31.45 26.85
N MET A 502 19.80 31.43 25.83
CA MET A 502 20.21 31.20 24.43
C MET A 502 20.47 32.53 23.66
N GLU A 503 21.02 33.55 24.33
CA GLU A 503 21.40 34.81 23.67
C GLU A 503 22.83 34.75 23.10
N LYS A 504 23.00 34.05 21.98
CA LYS A 504 24.13 34.25 21.04
C LYS A 504 23.84 33.67 19.65
N ILE A 505 23.92 34.56 18.66
CA ILE A 505 24.11 34.41 17.20
C ILE A 505 23.12 35.29 16.40
N VAL A 506 23.25 36.61 16.61
CA VAL A 506 22.72 37.64 15.69
C VAL A 506 23.90 38.47 15.18
N ARG A 507 24.62 37.93 14.19
CA ARG A 507 25.48 38.62 13.18
C ARG A 507 26.43 37.62 12.52
N VAL A 508 26.13 37.20 11.29
CA VAL A 508 26.99 37.41 10.10
C VAL A 508 26.07 37.32 8.88
N GLU A 509 25.95 38.42 8.12
CA GLU A 509 25.35 38.38 6.79
C GLU A 509 26.41 37.97 5.75
N ARG A 510 26.01 37.16 4.74
CA ARG A 510 26.38 37.30 3.30
C ARG A 510 25.99 36.08 2.47
N ARG A 511 24.77 36.11 1.89
CA ARG A 511 24.43 35.38 0.65
C ARG A 511 23.61 36.24 -0.33
N VAL A 512 23.97 37.53 -0.41
CA VAL A 512 23.48 38.43 -1.47
C VAL A 512 23.99 37.90 -2.82
N GLY A 513 23.10 37.84 -3.82
CA GLY A 513 23.40 37.32 -5.17
C GLY A 513 22.30 36.44 -5.75
N LYS A 514 21.75 35.49 -4.97
CA LYS A 514 20.63 34.63 -5.40
C LYS A 514 19.24 35.23 -5.15
N ARG A 515 19.11 36.20 -4.23
CA ARG A 515 17.82 36.85 -3.91
C ARG A 515 17.42 37.84 -5.01
N ALA A 516 18.28 38.80 -5.34
CA ALA A 516 18.05 39.77 -6.41
C ALA A 516 17.77 39.17 -7.82
N THR A 517 18.19 37.93 -8.09
CA THR A 517 17.86 37.19 -9.33
C THR A 517 16.53 36.41 -9.26
N PHE A 518 16.00 36.18 -8.06
CA PHE A 518 14.64 35.70 -7.82
C PHE A 518 13.64 36.85 -7.80
N ASP A 519 13.96 37.95 -7.12
CA ASP A 519 13.07 39.12 -6.97
C ASP A 519 12.78 39.77 -8.34
N ARG A 520 13.81 39.91 -9.21
CA ARG A 520 13.61 40.36 -10.61
C ARG A 520 12.79 39.40 -11.48
N LYS A 521 12.67 38.12 -11.12
CA LYS A 521 11.76 37.16 -11.78
C LYS A 521 10.33 37.26 -11.25
N MET A 522 10.16 37.47 -9.94
CA MET A 522 8.86 37.77 -9.33
C MET A 522 8.25 39.03 -9.94
N GLU A 523 9.02 40.12 -10.04
CA GLU A 523 8.57 41.35 -10.72
C GLU A 523 8.21 41.12 -12.19
N ALA A 524 9.00 40.30 -12.91
CA ALA A 524 8.73 40.02 -14.32
C ALA A 524 7.42 39.24 -14.52
N MET A 525 7.11 38.26 -13.64
CA MET A 525 5.84 37.55 -13.67
C MET A 525 4.68 38.46 -13.24
N SER A 526 4.83 39.24 -12.17
CA SER A 526 3.79 40.20 -11.72
C SER A 526 3.45 41.22 -12.81
N ARG A 527 4.44 41.76 -13.53
CA ARG A 527 4.19 42.67 -14.66
C ARG A 527 3.51 41.98 -15.84
N ALA A 528 3.83 40.70 -16.11
CA ALA A 528 3.16 39.91 -17.14
C ALA A 528 1.70 39.59 -16.77
N GLU A 529 1.43 39.32 -15.50
CA GLU A 529 0.09 39.08 -14.95
C GLU A 529 -0.75 40.36 -14.96
N GLU A 530 -0.20 41.51 -14.56
CA GLU A 530 -0.86 42.81 -14.72
C GLU A 530 -1.11 43.20 -16.19
N ALA A 531 -0.22 42.80 -17.12
CA ALA A 531 -0.40 43.04 -18.55
C ALA A 531 -1.50 42.13 -19.12
N TYR A 532 -1.53 40.86 -18.72
CA TYR A 532 -2.60 39.92 -19.07
C TYR A 532 -3.95 40.39 -18.53
N ASN A 533 -4.03 40.80 -17.27
CA ASN A 533 -5.25 41.32 -16.64
C ASN A 533 -5.71 42.63 -17.29
N ARG A 534 -4.79 43.54 -17.67
CA ARG A 534 -5.14 44.75 -18.46
C ARG A 534 -5.64 44.42 -19.86
N ALA A 535 -5.13 43.37 -20.52
CA ALA A 535 -5.58 42.95 -21.84
C ALA A 535 -6.97 42.29 -21.83
N HIS A 536 -7.44 41.78 -20.69
CA HIS A 536 -8.71 41.05 -20.55
C HIS A 536 -9.75 41.76 -19.66
N ALA A 537 -9.47 42.97 -19.18
CA ALA A 537 -10.42 43.81 -18.44
C ALA A 537 -11.47 44.42 -19.39
N ALA A 538 -12.66 43.83 -19.47
CA ALA A 538 -13.76 44.33 -20.30
C ALA A 538 -14.36 45.65 -19.75
N PRO A 539 -14.46 46.73 -20.54
CA PRO A 539 -14.97 48.02 -20.07
C PRO A 539 -16.50 48.07 -20.07
N THR A 540 -17.10 48.03 -18.87
CA THR A 540 -18.55 48.18 -18.67
C THR A 540 -19.03 49.63 -18.75
N SER A 541 -18.93 50.26 -19.94
CA SER A 541 -19.85 51.37 -20.35
C SER A 541 -19.65 51.82 -21.81
N ARG A 542 -20.79 52.02 -22.51
CA ARG A 542 -21.02 52.62 -23.87
C ARG A 542 -21.51 51.67 -24.97
N LEU A 543 -22.70 51.09 -24.79
CA LEU A 543 -23.55 50.61 -25.89
C LEU A 543 -24.56 51.70 -26.32
N ALA A 544 -24.06 52.80 -26.92
CA ALA A 544 -24.92 53.93 -27.32
C ALA A 544 -24.41 54.80 -28.50
N SER A 545 -23.51 54.29 -29.36
CA SER A 545 -23.05 55.03 -30.55
C SER A 545 -22.43 54.10 -31.61
N LEU A 546 -22.44 54.54 -32.88
CA LEU A 546 -21.77 53.91 -34.03
C LEU A 546 -22.32 52.55 -34.51
N ARG A 547 -23.61 52.53 -34.87
CA ARG A 547 -24.03 51.81 -36.08
C ARG A 547 -23.60 52.64 -37.31
N GLN A 548 -22.68 52.15 -38.14
CA GLN A 548 -22.63 52.30 -39.62
C GLN A 548 -21.27 51.86 -40.19
N GLN A 549 -21.25 51.43 -41.46
CA GLN A 549 -20.07 51.10 -42.31
C GLN A 549 -19.20 49.92 -41.77
N PHE A 550 -18.98 48.79 -42.46
CA PHE A 550 -18.95 48.47 -43.89
C PHE A 550 -19.61 47.11 -44.23
N LYS A 551 -19.87 46.85 -45.52
CA LYS A 551 -20.29 45.55 -46.10
C LYS A 551 -19.12 44.81 -46.77
N PRO A 552 -19.10 43.46 -46.67
CA PRO A 552 -18.77 42.59 -47.81
C PRO A 552 -20.03 41.98 -48.47
N PRO A 553 -19.95 41.40 -49.69
CA PRO A 553 -21.11 40.96 -50.48
C PRO A 553 -21.58 39.51 -50.20
N ARG A 554 -22.74 39.15 -50.79
CA ARG A 554 -23.31 37.78 -50.84
C ARG A 554 -23.36 37.26 -52.29
N LEU A 555 -23.13 35.97 -52.47
CA LEU A 555 -23.78 34.96 -53.36
C LEU A 555 -23.27 33.58 -52.83
N ALA A 556 -24.04 32.53 -52.54
CA ALA A 556 -25.09 31.81 -53.29
C ALA A 556 -24.53 31.04 -54.50
N SER A 557 -24.78 29.72 -54.69
CA SER A 557 -25.58 28.76 -53.89
C SER A 557 -25.25 27.27 -54.22
N ASP A 558 -25.93 26.35 -53.52
CA ASP A 558 -26.36 24.99 -53.96
C ASP A 558 -25.54 23.68 -53.80
N THR A 559 -26.26 22.70 -53.20
CA THR A 559 -26.32 21.23 -53.45
C THR A 559 -25.08 20.30 -53.39
N SER A 560 -24.92 19.66 -52.23
CA SER A 560 -24.89 18.18 -52.02
C SER A 560 -24.24 17.20 -53.04
N SER A 561 -23.17 16.51 -52.58
CA SER A 561 -23.03 15.01 -52.48
C SER A 561 -22.97 14.12 -53.76
N PRO A 562 -22.30 12.94 -53.78
CA PRO A 562 -21.14 12.41 -53.02
C PRO A 562 -20.07 11.63 -53.85
N LYS A 563 -19.15 10.96 -53.15
CA LYS A 563 -18.42 9.69 -53.48
C LYS A 563 -17.15 9.69 -54.37
N ALA A 564 -16.07 9.27 -53.71
CA ALA A 564 -15.15 8.17 -54.06
C ALA A 564 -13.95 8.37 -55.03
N ALA A 565 -12.79 7.94 -54.51
CA ALA A 565 -11.63 7.30 -55.16
C ALA A 565 -11.11 7.83 -56.53
N PHE A 566 -9.83 8.25 -56.53
CA PHE A 566 -8.75 7.40 -57.07
C PHE A 566 -7.36 7.87 -56.60
N THR A 567 -6.50 6.95 -56.19
CA THR A 567 -5.06 7.18 -55.95
C THR A 567 -4.24 6.53 -57.05
N THR A 568 -3.23 7.24 -57.61
CA THR A 568 -1.85 6.77 -57.91
C THR A 568 -1.16 7.71 -58.92
N ALA A 569 -0.11 8.42 -58.49
CA ALA A 569 0.97 9.03 -59.29
C ALA A 569 1.84 9.89 -58.33
N ARG A 570 3.18 10.01 -58.46
CA ARG A 570 4.18 9.28 -59.27
C ARG A 570 5.56 9.54 -58.63
N ALA A 571 6.41 8.52 -58.51
CA ALA A 571 7.82 8.65 -58.13
C ALA A 571 8.69 7.89 -59.15
N ALA A 572 9.92 8.34 -59.42
CA ALA A 572 10.75 7.80 -60.50
C ALA A 572 12.26 8.01 -60.28
N MET A 573 13.07 7.17 -60.96
CA MET A 573 14.55 7.11 -61.00
C MET A 573 15.22 6.60 -59.69
N GLY A 574 16.22 5.71 -59.69
CA GLY A 574 16.81 4.87 -60.75
C GLY A 574 18.28 4.45 -60.45
N SER A 575 18.93 3.44 -61.05
CA SER A 575 18.49 2.29 -61.88
C SER A 575 19.65 1.28 -62.13
N SER A 576 19.71 0.12 -61.46
CA SER A 576 20.64 -1.00 -61.78
C SER A 576 20.07 -2.35 -61.30
N ILE A 577 19.78 -3.36 -62.16
CA ILE A 577 20.70 -4.35 -62.79
C ILE A 577 21.23 -5.37 -61.75
N SER A 578 21.08 -6.71 -61.86
CA SER A 578 20.72 -7.58 -63.01
C SER A 578 20.01 -8.92 -62.66
N SER A 579 19.22 -9.47 -63.62
CA SER A 579 19.01 -10.89 -64.08
C SER A 579 19.26 -12.12 -63.16
N ARG A 580 18.65 -13.34 -63.26
CA ARG A 580 18.02 -14.15 -64.36
C ARG A 580 17.01 -15.19 -63.75
N THR A 581 15.70 -15.23 -64.09
CA THR A 581 14.94 -16.03 -65.12
C THR A 581 14.63 -17.54 -64.91
N LEU A 582 13.32 -17.90 -65.05
CA LEU A 582 12.71 -19.17 -65.57
C LEU A 582 12.77 -20.48 -64.72
N LYS A 583 11.88 -21.50 -64.84
CA LYS A 583 10.44 -21.65 -65.26
C LYS A 583 9.91 -23.11 -65.02
N ARG A 584 8.58 -23.30 -64.82
CA ARG A 584 7.75 -24.54 -65.01
C ARG A 584 8.02 -25.76 -64.07
N SER A 585 7.03 -26.46 -63.51
CA SER A 585 6.01 -27.44 -64.04
C SER A 585 6.62 -28.83 -64.37
N THR A 586 6.00 -30.01 -64.14
CA THR A 586 4.55 -30.38 -64.18
C THR A 586 4.22 -31.64 -63.33
N THR A 587 2.95 -32.07 -63.30
CA THR A 587 2.30 -33.18 -62.54
C THR A 587 2.57 -34.62 -63.04
N ILE A 588 2.28 -35.65 -62.22
CA ILE A 588 1.50 -36.90 -62.54
C ILE A 588 1.23 -37.75 -61.25
N GLU A 589 0.40 -38.80 -61.33
CA GLU A 589 -0.39 -39.43 -60.24
C GLU A 589 0.01 -40.90 -59.87
N THR A 590 -0.89 -41.60 -59.15
CA THR A 590 -0.99 -43.07 -58.83
C THR A 590 -0.36 -43.59 -57.52
N SER A 591 -0.86 -44.68 -56.90
CA SER A 591 -2.23 -44.95 -56.35
C SER A 591 -2.33 -46.33 -55.64
N THR A 592 -2.95 -46.40 -54.44
CA THR A 592 -3.54 -47.61 -53.77
C THR A 592 -2.60 -48.80 -53.47
N SER A 593 -2.87 -49.74 -52.54
CA SER A 593 -3.98 -50.01 -51.58
C SER A 593 -3.38 -50.24 -50.15
N ASN A 594 -3.91 -50.94 -49.13
CA ASN A 594 -5.10 -51.78 -48.94
C ASN A 594 -5.55 -51.85 -47.44
N ASN A 595 -6.54 -52.70 -47.13
CA ASN A 595 -7.06 -53.09 -45.79
C ASN A 595 -7.55 -54.58 -45.90
N PRO A 596 -8.40 -55.21 -45.04
CA PRO A 596 -8.91 -54.91 -43.68
C PRO A 596 -8.86 -56.12 -42.70
N ASP A 597 -9.53 -56.01 -41.53
CA ASP A 597 -10.56 -57.01 -41.12
C ASP A 597 -11.58 -56.39 -40.11
N GLN A 598 -12.68 -57.09 -39.78
CA GLN A 598 -13.80 -56.64 -38.93
C GLN A 598 -14.19 -57.62 -37.80
N GLY A 599 -14.91 -57.13 -36.78
CA GLY A 599 -15.63 -57.95 -35.80
C GLY A 599 -16.39 -57.09 -34.77
N ASP A 600 -17.69 -57.36 -34.56
CA ASP A 600 -18.58 -56.58 -33.69
C ASP A 600 -19.42 -57.54 -32.76
N PRO A 601 -20.50 -57.14 -32.05
CA PRO A 601 -20.56 -57.16 -30.58
C PRO A 601 -21.50 -58.28 -30.04
N PRO A 602 -21.67 -58.51 -28.71
CA PRO A 602 -22.65 -57.71 -27.93
C PRO A 602 -22.48 -57.68 -26.37
N ARG A 603 -23.06 -56.66 -25.69
CA ARG A 603 -24.21 -56.81 -24.73
C ARG A 603 -24.48 -55.57 -23.85
N ARG A 604 -25.75 -55.41 -23.46
CA ARG A 604 -26.27 -54.40 -22.51
C ARG A 604 -26.29 -54.93 -21.08
N LYS A 605 -26.04 -54.04 -20.10
CA LYS A 605 -26.63 -53.92 -18.75
C LYS A 605 -26.12 -52.59 -18.16
N ALA A 606 -26.77 -51.88 -17.25
CA ALA A 606 -28.19 -51.64 -16.93
C ALA A 606 -28.18 -50.44 -15.93
N ARG A 607 -29.24 -49.61 -15.89
CA ARG A 607 -29.27 -48.46 -14.96
C ARG A 607 -29.19 -48.89 -13.49
N LEU A 608 -28.55 -48.05 -12.67
CA LEU A 608 -29.02 -47.76 -11.32
C LEU A 608 -28.98 -46.23 -11.12
N GLN A 609 -30.14 -45.64 -10.86
CA GLN A 609 -30.28 -44.22 -10.54
C GLN A 609 -30.44 -44.10 -9.02
N ILE A 610 -29.64 -43.26 -8.37
CA ILE A 610 -29.83 -42.91 -6.96
C ILE A 610 -30.70 -41.64 -6.91
N PRO A 611 -31.87 -41.66 -6.24
CA PRO A 611 -32.72 -40.48 -6.12
C PRO A 611 -32.20 -39.52 -5.04
N PRO A 612 -32.39 -38.19 -5.19
CA PRO A 612 -32.15 -37.24 -4.12
C PRO A 612 -33.25 -37.31 -3.05
N VAL A 613 -32.87 -37.21 -1.78
CA VAL A 613 -33.79 -37.12 -0.63
C VAL A 613 -34.19 -35.64 -0.41
N PRO A 614 -35.47 -35.32 -0.14
CA PRO A 614 -35.95 -33.94 -0.05
C PRO A 614 -35.70 -33.26 1.32
N LEU A 615 -35.93 -31.94 1.30
CA LEU A 615 -35.76 -30.95 2.36
C LEU A 615 -36.41 -31.27 3.72
N SER A 616 -35.69 -30.94 4.80
CA SER A 616 -36.23 -30.47 6.08
C SER A 616 -35.62 -29.08 6.35
N GLN A 617 -36.37 -28.00 6.19
CA GLN A 617 -37.16 -27.34 7.24
C GLN A 617 -36.33 -26.81 8.42
N ASP A 618 -36.39 -25.48 8.55
CA ASP A 618 -35.72 -24.63 9.53
C ASP A 618 -36.66 -24.42 10.74
N PRO A 619 -36.21 -24.68 12.00
CA PRO A 619 -37.06 -24.59 13.18
C PRO A 619 -36.72 -23.44 14.15
N TRP A 620 -36.14 -22.32 13.69
CA TRP A 620 -35.99 -21.11 14.52
C TRP A 620 -36.54 -19.85 13.83
N GLN A 621 -37.53 -19.23 14.49
CA GLN A 621 -38.12 -17.92 14.15
C GLN A 621 -37.32 -16.77 14.78
#